data_AF-A0A136M4W2-F1
#
_entry.id   AF-A0A136M4W2-F1
#
_cell.length_a   1.000
_cell.length_b   1.000
_cell.length_c   1.000
_cell.angle_alpha   90.00
_cell.angle_beta   90.00
_cell.angle_gamma   90.00
#
_symmetry.space_group_name_H-M   'P 1'
#
loop_
_entity.id
_entity.type
_entity.pdbx_description
1 polymer ?
#
loop_
_entity_poly.entity_id
_entity_poly.type
_entity_poly.pdbx_seq_one_letter_code
_entity_poly.pdbx_strand_id
1 'polypeptide(L)'
;MNKSLRSYLTLILLLLACQVSFGQRFWVAAGASNWNNTANWSTTSGGPGGASVPGPSDAVTFNASGLGDCTLDVAPNVAGITVNGYTGTIDINGFNLTTTGTNSFVSGTINNGGAAAAVTLNTTGTTTFSGTTFGAAINGSTGRIFFNGSTFNGNVSISKTDNNSDNSSGNNVFNGTTTITNLGAATYY
;
A
#
# COMPACT_ATOMS: atom_id res chain seq x y z
N MET A 1 -20.64 -21.71 37.66
CA MET A 1 -20.18 -21.83 36.25
C MET A 1 -19.61 -23.22 36.05
N ASN A 2 -20.23 -24.06 35.22
CA ASN A 2 -19.76 -25.45 35.02
C ASN A 2 -18.38 -25.45 34.32
N LYS A 3 -17.60 -26.52 34.49
CA LYS A 3 -16.22 -26.60 33.97
C LYS A 3 -16.17 -26.45 32.44
N SER A 4 -17.20 -26.93 31.74
CA SER A 4 -17.34 -26.78 30.29
C SER A 4 -17.54 -25.32 29.86
N LEU A 5 -18.43 -24.56 30.51
CA LEU A 5 -18.65 -23.13 30.22
C LEU A 5 -17.41 -22.27 30.53
N ARG A 6 -16.58 -22.66 31.51
CA ARG A 6 -15.26 -22.05 31.74
C ARG A 6 -14.32 -22.29 30.56
N SER A 7 -14.16 -23.53 30.11
CA SER A 7 -13.30 -23.86 28.96
C SER A 7 -13.76 -23.20 27.65
N TYR A 8 -15.07 -23.14 27.38
CA TYR A 8 -15.59 -22.45 26.19
C TYR A 8 -15.35 -20.94 26.27
N LEU A 9 -15.55 -20.32 27.43
CA LEU A 9 -15.29 -18.90 27.63
C LEU A 9 -13.78 -18.57 27.52
N THR A 10 -12.89 -19.46 27.99
CA THR A 10 -11.43 -19.30 27.84
C THR A 10 -11.01 -19.46 26.37
N LEU A 11 -11.58 -20.41 25.62
CA LEU A 11 -11.30 -20.61 24.20
C LEU A 11 -11.81 -19.45 23.33
N ILE A 12 -13.00 -18.91 23.65
CA ILE A 12 -13.58 -17.74 22.97
C ILE A 12 -12.77 -16.47 23.25
N LEU A 13 -12.26 -16.26 24.49
CA LEU A 13 -11.35 -15.14 24.80
C LEU A 13 -9.98 -15.29 24.11
N LEU A 14 -9.47 -16.52 23.95
CA LEU A 14 -8.20 -16.79 23.27
C LEU A 14 -8.31 -16.58 21.74
N LEU A 15 -9.46 -16.91 21.14
CA LEU A 15 -9.77 -16.61 19.73
C LEU A 15 -9.99 -15.11 19.48
N LEU A 16 -10.45 -14.34 20.47
CA LEU A 16 -10.67 -12.89 20.34
C LEU A 16 -9.38 -12.06 20.34
N ALA A 17 -8.25 -12.63 20.78
CA ALA A 17 -6.99 -11.91 21.00
C ALA A 17 -5.95 -12.04 19.88
N CYS A 18 -6.20 -12.86 18.85
CA CYS A 18 -5.28 -12.95 17.69
C CYS A 18 -5.66 -11.89 16.64
N GLN A 19 -5.44 -10.63 16.97
CA GLN A 19 -5.38 -9.58 15.95
C GLN A 19 -3.97 -9.67 15.34
N VAL A 20 -3.87 -10.02 14.06
CA VAL A 20 -2.60 -9.88 13.34
C VAL A 20 -2.30 -8.38 13.25
N SER A 21 -1.52 -7.85 14.20
CA SER A 21 -1.06 -6.47 14.11
C SER A 21 0.16 -6.43 13.19
N PHE A 22 0.02 -5.82 12.02
CA PHE A 22 1.18 -5.49 11.20
C PHE A 22 2.06 -4.48 11.94
N GLY A 23 3.38 -4.64 11.86
CA GLY A 23 4.31 -3.63 12.35
C GLY A 23 4.09 -2.34 11.58
N GLN A 24 3.94 -1.20 12.27
CA GLN A 24 3.77 0.08 11.58
C GLN A 24 5.14 0.68 11.26
N ARG A 25 5.32 1.17 10.05
CA ARG A 25 6.49 1.96 9.65
C ARG A 25 6.05 3.26 8.99
N PHE A 26 6.48 4.36 9.58
CA PHE A 26 6.23 5.70 9.08
C PHE A 26 7.50 6.24 8.45
N TRP A 27 7.38 6.74 7.22
CA TRP A 27 8.45 7.53 6.61
C TRP A 27 8.53 8.88 7.32
N VAL A 28 9.69 9.21 7.87
CA VAL A 28 9.93 10.43 8.67
C VAL A 28 11.14 11.23 8.20
N ALA A 29 11.67 10.94 7.01
CA ALA A 29 12.80 11.69 6.47
C ALA A 29 12.42 13.17 6.27
N ALA A 30 13.28 14.07 6.74
CA ALA A 30 13.11 15.52 6.58
C ALA A 30 13.60 16.02 5.21
N GLY A 31 14.43 15.25 4.52
CA GLY A 31 14.96 15.53 3.18
C GLY A 31 15.08 14.25 2.36
N ALA A 32 15.37 14.40 1.07
CA ALA A 32 15.45 13.27 0.14
C ALA A 32 16.42 12.19 0.66
N SER A 33 15.97 10.94 0.66
CA SER A 33 16.76 9.83 1.19
C SER A 33 16.27 8.47 0.70
N ASN A 34 17.00 7.43 1.08
CA ASN A 34 16.77 6.07 0.61
C ASN A 34 15.82 5.28 1.52
N TRP A 35 15.07 4.35 0.93
CA TRP A 35 14.23 3.39 1.64
C TRP A 35 15.03 2.53 2.62
N ASN A 36 16.19 2.01 2.23
CA ASN A 36 16.96 1.09 3.07
C ASN A 36 17.80 1.77 4.18
N ASN A 37 17.42 2.98 4.60
CA ASN A 37 18.06 3.69 5.71
C ASN A 37 17.12 3.72 6.93
N THR A 38 17.52 3.05 8.02
CA THR A 38 16.74 2.96 9.27
C THR A 38 16.45 4.33 9.91
N ALA A 39 17.30 5.34 9.69
CA ALA A 39 17.08 6.69 10.19
C ALA A 39 15.85 7.37 9.57
N ASN A 40 15.32 6.85 8.45
CA ASN A 40 14.13 7.39 7.79
C ASN A 40 12.82 6.73 8.25
N TRP A 41 12.89 5.70 9.09
CA TRP A 41 11.73 4.94 9.53
C TRP A 41 11.46 5.13 11.02
N SER A 42 10.19 5.33 11.36
CA SER A 42 9.70 5.42 12.73
C SER A 42 8.58 4.40 12.96
N THR A 43 8.39 3.95 14.20
CA THR A 43 7.22 3.14 14.61
C THR A 43 5.99 4.00 14.92
N THR A 44 6.13 5.33 14.92
CA THR A 44 5.05 6.30 15.16
C THR A 44 5.11 7.46 14.17
N SER A 45 3.95 8.00 13.78
CA SER A 45 3.88 9.14 12.86
C SER A 45 4.61 10.36 13.43
N GLY A 46 5.57 10.91 12.68
CA GLY A 46 6.39 12.06 13.12
C GLY A 46 7.31 11.77 14.32
N GLY A 47 7.42 10.51 14.72
CA GLY A 47 8.38 10.07 15.74
C GLY A 47 9.83 10.11 15.24
N PRO A 48 10.80 9.86 16.14
CA PRO A 48 12.20 9.80 15.77
C PRO A 48 12.46 8.64 14.79
N GLY A 49 13.39 8.87 13.87
CA GLY A 49 13.94 7.80 13.03
C GLY A 49 14.73 6.77 13.83
N GLY A 50 14.91 5.58 13.26
CA GLY A 50 15.69 4.48 13.85
C GLY A 50 14.92 3.17 13.98
N ALA A 51 13.68 3.09 13.49
CA ALA A 51 13.00 1.82 13.34
C ALA A 51 13.67 0.95 12.26
N SER A 52 13.40 -0.36 12.27
CA SER A 52 13.87 -1.24 11.19
C SER A 52 13.29 -0.82 9.85
N VAL A 53 14.03 -1.07 8.77
CA VAL A 53 13.52 -0.96 7.40
C VAL A 53 12.29 -1.88 7.25
N PRO A 54 11.19 -1.43 6.60
CA PRO A 54 9.98 -2.22 6.48
C PRO A 54 10.19 -3.53 5.71
N GLY A 55 9.63 -4.61 6.26
CA GLY A 55 9.57 -5.92 5.61
C GLY A 55 8.15 -6.42 5.35
N PRO A 56 7.98 -7.70 4.97
CA PRO A 56 6.70 -8.28 4.53
C PRO A 56 5.56 -8.21 5.54
N SER A 57 5.87 -8.09 6.84
CA SER A 57 4.90 -7.99 7.93
C SER A 57 4.62 -6.56 8.38
N ASP A 58 5.25 -5.56 7.74
CA ASP A 58 5.09 -4.16 8.10
C ASP A 58 4.12 -3.46 7.15
N ALA A 59 3.20 -2.66 7.70
CA ALA A 59 2.40 -1.71 6.96
C ALA A 59 3.13 -0.36 6.93
N VAL A 60 3.30 0.20 5.73
CA VAL A 60 4.04 1.43 5.51
C VAL A 60 3.09 2.61 5.36
N THR A 61 3.42 3.73 6.02
CA THR A 61 2.68 4.98 5.89
C THR A 61 3.62 6.12 5.50
N PHE A 62 3.31 6.73 4.36
CA PHE A 62 3.79 8.05 3.96
C PHE A 62 2.68 9.06 4.26
N ASN A 63 2.94 9.99 5.16
CA ASN A 63 1.99 11.05 5.50
C ASN A 63 2.67 12.40 5.62
N ALA A 64 1.93 13.42 6.08
CA ALA A 64 2.43 14.79 6.21
C ALA A 64 3.61 14.95 7.19
N SER A 65 3.96 13.92 7.98
CA SER A 65 5.11 13.96 8.90
C SER A 65 6.44 13.55 8.26
N GLY A 66 6.44 12.98 7.05
CA GLY A 66 7.64 12.77 6.24
C GLY A 66 7.62 13.74 5.06
N LEU A 67 8.65 14.57 4.90
CA LEU A 67 8.67 15.61 3.86
C LEU A 67 9.68 15.31 2.75
N GLY A 68 10.70 14.51 3.05
CA GLY A 68 11.73 14.13 2.09
C GLY A 68 11.24 13.13 1.06
N ASP A 69 11.68 13.29 -0.19
CA ASP A 69 11.49 12.29 -1.24
C ASP A 69 12.11 10.95 -0.83
N CYS A 70 11.42 9.86 -1.13
CA CYS A 70 11.89 8.51 -0.88
C CYS A 70 12.37 7.88 -2.18
N THR A 71 13.62 7.46 -2.23
CA THR A 71 14.17 6.68 -3.35
C THR A 71 14.34 5.23 -2.93
N LEU A 72 13.80 4.28 -3.70
CA LEU A 72 14.08 2.87 -3.46
C LEU A 72 15.51 2.54 -3.91
N ASP A 73 16.25 1.87 -3.02
CA ASP A 73 17.58 1.31 -3.28
C ASP A 73 17.61 -0.22 -3.05
N VAL A 74 16.43 -0.80 -2.84
CA VAL A 74 16.12 -2.22 -2.72
C VAL A 74 14.73 -2.47 -3.31
N ALA A 75 14.35 -3.73 -3.55
CA ALA A 75 12.99 -4.11 -3.94
C ALA A 75 12.16 -4.52 -2.70
N PRO A 76 11.42 -3.60 -2.06
CA PRO A 76 10.67 -3.89 -0.85
C PRO A 76 9.43 -4.76 -1.11
N ASN A 77 9.16 -5.63 -0.15
CA ASN A 77 7.88 -6.33 0.00
C ASN A 77 7.27 -5.94 1.35
N VAL A 78 6.05 -5.40 1.35
CA VAL A 78 5.37 -4.89 2.55
C VAL A 78 3.93 -5.36 2.66
N ALA A 79 3.39 -5.38 3.87
CA ALA A 79 2.02 -5.82 4.14
C ALA A 79 0.96 -4.84 3.63
N GLY A 80 1.34 -3.62 3.26
CA GLY A 80 0.42 -2.61 2.75
C GLY A 80 1.09 -1.25 2.73
N ILE A 81 0.49 -0.32 1.99
CA ILE A 81 0.97 1.05 1.90
C ILE A 81 -0.17 2.04 2.01
N THR A 82 0.04 3.09 2.80
CA THR A 82 -0.83 4.26 2.86
C THR A 82 -0.02 5.48 2.47
N VAL A 83 -0.48 6.22 1.47
CA VAL A 83 0.06 7.53 1.07
C VAL A 83 -1.03 8.57 1.26
N ASN A 84 -0.98 9.31 2.36
CA ASN A 84 -2.04 10.25 2.74
C ASN A 84 -1.49 11.50 3.43
N GLY A 85 -1.61 12.65 2.76
CA GLY A 85 -1.02 13.92 3.18
C GLY A 85 0.48 14.03 2.90
N TYR A 86 1.10 12.99 2.33
CA TYR A 86 2.47 13.06 1.82
C TYR A 86 2.51 13.90 0.54
N THR A 87 3.44 14.85 0.49
CA THR A 87 3.61 15.79 -0.64
C THR A 87 4.84 15.49 -1.48
N GLY A 88 5.75 14.63 -1.00
CA GLY A 88 6.95 14.25 -1.73
C GLY A 88 6.69 13.19 -2.80
N THR A 89 7.79 12.71 -3.37
CA THR A 89 7.82 11.64 -4.38
C THR A 89 8.38 10.37 -3.77
N ILE A 90 7.69 9.25 -4.01
CA ILE A 90 8.26 7.91 -3.87
C ILE A 90 8.78 7.53 -5.26
N ASP A 91 10.09 7.57 -5.45
CA ASP A 91 10.74 7.06 -6.65
C ASP A 91 11.09 5.58 -6.46
N ILE A 92 10.43 4.71 -7.22
CA ILE A 92 10.71 3.27 -7.18
C ILE A 92 12.04 2.91 -7.85
N ASN A 93 12.65 3.83 -8.62
CA ASN A 93 14.04 3.77 -9.07
C ASN A 93 14.48 2.41 -9.65
N GLY A 94 13.63 1.80 -10.48
CA GLY A 94 13.90 0.49 -11.11
C GLY A 94 13.74 -0.72 -10.21
N PHE A 95 13.24 -0.55 -8.98
CA PHE A 95 12.91 -1.61 -8.05
C PHE A 95 11.39 -1.78 -7.93
N ASN A 96 10.93 -3.04 -7.89
CA ASN A 96 9.51 -3.29 -7.66
C ASN A 96 9.15 -2.99 -6.20
N LEU A 97 8.10 -2.19 -5.98
CA LEU A 97 7.44 -2.05 -4.69
C LEU A 97 6.28 -3.05 -4.64
N THR A 98 6.44 -4.13 -3.89
CA THR A 98 5.42 -5.18 -3.79
C THR A 98 4.60 -5.03 -2.52
N THR A 99 3.27 -5.07 -2.63
CA THR A 99 2.36 -5.02 -1.47
C THR A 99 1.47 -6.26 -1.39
N THR A 100 1.22 -6.76 -0.18
CA THR A 100 0.46 -8.01 0.04
C THR A 100 -0.87 -7.86 0.80
N GLY A 101 -1.16 -6.68 1.35
CA GLY A 101 -2.41 -6.38 2.05
C GLY A 101 -3.07 -5.11 1.52
N THR A 102 -3.64 -4.31 2.42
CA THR A 102 -4.46 -3.15 2.03
C THR A 102 -3.60 -1.98 1.57
N ASN A 103 -4.02 -1.35 0.46
CA ASN A 103 -3.33 -0.20 -0.11
C ASN A 103 -4.26 1.01 -0.22
N SER A 104 -3.75 2.19 0.14
CA SER A 104 -4.49 3.46 0.07
C SER A 104 -3.58 4.57 -0.49
N PHE A 105 -3.93 5.08 -1.66
CA PHE A 105 -3.14 6.07 -2.40
C PHE A 105 -3.95 7.35 -2.56
N VAL A 106 -3.83 8.25 -1.59
CA VAL A 106 -4.68 9.46 -1.47
C VAL A 106 -3.96 10.73 -1.93
N SER A 107 -2.64 10.78 -1.82
CA SER A 107 -1.85 11.96 -2.20
C SER A 107 -0.45 11.58 -2.73
N GLY A 108 0.36 12.60 -3.02
CA GLY A 108 1.77 12.41 -3.40
C GLY A 108 1.95 11.90 -4.82
N THR A 109 3.22 11.65 -5.16
CA THR A 109 3.62 11.13 -6.46
C THR A 109 4.39 9.82 -6.28
N ILE A 110 4.11 8.82 -7.11
CA ILE A 110 4.90 7.59 -7.20
C ILE A 110 5.46 7.48 -8.61
N ASN A 111 6.77 7.65 -8.75
CA ASN A 111 7.48 7.66 -10.03
C ASN A 111 8.43 6.47 -10.15
N ASN A 112 8.94 6.25 -11.37
CA ASN A 112 10.03 5.34 -11.63
C ASN A 112 11.11 6.06 -12.45
N GLY A 113 12.17 6.52 -11.79
CA GLY A 113 13.34 7.14 -12.41
C GLY A 113 14.37 6.16 -12.95
N GLY A 114 14.20 4.86 -12.68
CA GLY A 114 15.15 3.81 -13.04
C GLY A 114 14.70 2.91 -14.19
N ALA A 115 15.23 1.67 -14.21
CA ALA A 115 14.85 0.66 -15.19
C ALA A 115 13.37 0.25 -15.07
N ALA A 116 12.86 -0.58 -15.99
CA ALA A 116 11.47 -1.01 -15.97
C ALA A 116 11.11 -1.74 -14.66
N ALA A 117 10.20 -1.13 -13.89
CA ALA A 117 9.69 -1.63 -12.61
C ALA A 117 8.27 -1.11 -12.37
N ALA A 118 7.60 -1.65 -11.36
CA ALA A 118 6.22 -1.31 -11.04
C ALA A 118 5.93 -1.27 -9.54
N VAL A 119 4.82 -0.60 -9.20
CA VAL A 119 4.07 -0.91 -7.98
C VAL A 119 3.30 -2.20 -8.24
N THR A 120 3.72 -3.29 -7.61
CA THR A 120 3.14 -4.63 -7.80
C THR A 120 2.19 -4.97 -6.66
N LEU A 121 0.91 -5.05 -7.01
CA LEU A 121 -0.15 -5.49 -6.11
C LEU A 121 -0.19 -7.02 -6.08
N ASN A 122 -0.05 -7.61 -4.90
CA ASN A 122 -0.20 -9.04 -4.68
C ASN A 122 -1.08 -9.30 -3.45
N THR A 123 -2.31 -8.79 -3.50
CA THR A 123 -3.20 -8.73 -2.34
C THR A 123 -4.56 -9.35 -2.65
N THR A 124 -5.17 -9.96 -1.64
CA THR A 124 -6.61 -10.29 -1.66
C THR A 124 -7.44 -9.22 -0.95
N GLY A 125 -6.78 -8.18 -0.42
CA GLY A 125 -7.41 -7.05 0.24
C GLY A 125 -7.91 -5.99 -0.74
N THR A 126 -8.05 -4.77 -0.22
CA THR A 126 -8.53 -3.62 -1.00
C THR A 126 -7.36 -2.75 -1.42
N THR A 127 -7.38 -2.31 -2.67
CA THR A 127 -6.54 -1.24 -3.19
C THR A 127 -7.41 -0.06 -3.58
N THR A 128 -7.15 1.10 -2.99
CA THR A 128 -7.88 2.34 -3.28
C THR A 128 -6.95 3.39 -3.84
N PHE A 129 -7.24 3.85 -5.05
CA PHE A 129 -6.59 4.98 -5.70
C PHE A 129 -7.49 6.20 -5.55
N SER A 130 -7.04 7.27 -4.91
CA SER A 130 -7.88 8.40 -4.50
C SER A 130 -7.17 9.77 -4.53
N GLY A 131 -6.19 9.97 -5.41
CA GLY A 131 -5.57 11.28 -5.64
C GLY A 131 -4.06 11.25 -5.90
N THR A 132 -3.41 10.10 -5.74
CA THR A 132 -1.98 9.95 -6.07
C THR A 132 -1.74 10.05 -7.58
N THR A 133 -0.62 10.66 -7.97
CA THR A 133 -0.12 10.64 -9.35
C THR A 133 0.92 9.54 -9.51
N PHE A 134 0.71 8.63 -10.46
CA PHE A 134 1.59 7.51 -10.75
C PHE A 134 2.33 7.74 -12.07
N GLY A 135 3.61 8.11 -12.01
CA GLY A 135 4.54 7.96 -13.13
C GLY A 135 5.03 6.53 -13.31
N ALA A 136 5.09 5.76 -12.21
CA ALA A 136 5.41 4.34 -12.25
C ALA A 136 4.27 3.51 -12.87
N ALA A 137 4.63 2.37 -13.46
CA ALA A 137 3.64 1.36 -13.83
C ALA A 137 3.01 0.72 -12.58
N ILE A 138 1.79 0.22 -12.72
CA ILE A 138 1.07 -0.54 -11.69
C ILE A 138 0.65 -1.87 -12.30
N ASN A 139 0.95 -2.97 -11.61
CA ASN A 139 0.57 -4.30 -12.07
C ASN A 139 0.13 -5.24 -10.94
N GLY A 140 -0.38 -6.40 -11.32
CA GLY A 140 -0.65 -7.51 -10.40
C GLY A 140 -2.13 -7.75 -10.13
N SER A 141 -2.47 -8.17 -8.92
CA SER A 141 -3.83 -8.52 -8.52
C SER A 141 -4.21 -7.94 -7.16
N THR A 142 -5.49 -7.59 -7.04
CA THR A 142 -6.11 -7.11 -5.81
C THR A 142 -7.48 -7.75 -5.63
N GLY A 143 -7.92 -7.98 -4.39
CA GLY A 143 -9.28 -8.49 -4.15
C GLY A 143 -10.31 -7.48 -4.60
N ARG A 144 -10.20 -6.26 -4.04
CA ARG A 144 -11.03 -5.10 -4.37
C ARG A 144 -10.20 -3.98 -4.96
N ILE A 145 -10.82 -3.17 -5.81
CA ILE A 145 -10.17 -2.03 -6.44
C ILE A 145 -11.12 -0.84 -6.57
N PHE A 146 -10.68 0.32 -6.12
CA PHE A 146 -11.43 1.57 -6.27
C PHE A 146 -10.59 2.62 -6.99
N PHE A 147 -11.20 3.30 -7.96
CA PHE A 147 -10.58 4.33 -8.77
C PHE A 147 -11.29 5.67 -8.57
N ASN A 148 -10.75 6.51 -7.69
CA ASN A 148 -11.40 7.70 -7.14
C ASN A 148 -10.56 8.99 -7.35
N GLY A 149 -10.14 9.28 -8.57
CA GLY A 149 -9.51 10.56 -8.92
C GLY A 149 -7.99 10.56 -9.02
N SER A 150 -7.36 9.41 -9.26
CA SER A 150 -5.90 9.32 -9.45
C SER A 150 -5.48 9.54 -10.90
N THR A 151 -4.23 9.95 -11.10
CA THR A 151 -3.63 10.09 -12.44
C THR A 151 -2.61 8.98 -12.67
N PHE A 152 -2.75 8.24 -13.77
CA PHE A 152 -1.88 7.12 -14.16
C PHE A 152 -1.14 7.47 -15.45
N ASN A 153 0.09 7.94 -15.30
CA ASN A 153 1.01 8.20 -16.41
C ASN A 153 1.76 6.92 -16.84
N GLY A 154 2.06 6.03 -15.90
CA GLY A 154 2.55 4.68 -16.19
C GLY A 154 1.44 3.72 -16.62
N ASN A 155 1.82 2.60 -17.23
CA ASN A 155 0.89 1.55 -17.63
C ASN A 155 0.20 0.93 -16.41
N VAL A 156 -1.07 0.55 -16.56
CA VAL A 156 -1.87 -0.14 -15.53
C VAL A 156 -2.28 -1.51 -16.05
N SER A 157 -1.95 -2.58 -15.33
CA SER A 157 -2.34 -3.96 -15.68
C SER A 157 -2.75 -4.72 -14.42
N ILE A 158 -4.03 -4.65 -14.06
CA ILE A 158 -4.54 -5.14 -12.77
C ILE A 158 -5.64 -6.19 -12.98
N SER A 159 -5.56 -7.28 -12.22
CA SER A 159 -6.66 -8.26 -12.07
C SER A 159 -7.39 -8.06 -10.74
N LYS A 160 -8.68 -7.77 -10.78
CA LYS A 160 -9.58 -7.82 -9.62
C LYS A 160 -10.04 -9.27 -9.41
N THR A 161 -9.94 -9.80 -8.19
CA THR A 161 -10.19 -11.22 -7.94
C THR A 161 -11.40 -11.52 -7.06
N ASP A 162 -11.93 -10.55 -6.31
CA ASP A 162 -13.08 -10.80 -5.44
C ASP A 162 -14.43 -10.60 -6.14
N ASN A 163 -15.49 -11.06 -5.47
CA ASN A 163 -16.86 -11.07 -6.00
C ASN A 163 -17.70 -9.85 -5.59
N ASN A 164 -17.08 -8.80 -5.06
CA ASN A 164 -17.78 -7.61 -4.60
C ASN A 164 -17.84 -6.54 -5.70
N SER A 165 -18.95 -5.80 -5.75
CA SER A 165 -19.01 -4.57 -6.55
C SER A 165 -18.20 -3.46 -5.89
N ASP A 166 -17.38 -2.78 -6.69
CA ASP A 166 -16.52 -1.68 -6.24
C ASP A 166 -16.93 -0.37 -6.93
N ASN A 167 -18.03 0.20 -6.46
CA ASN A 167 -18.55 1.46 -6.98
C ASN A 167 -17.54 2.59 -6.76
N SER A 168 -16.89 3.02 -7.84
CA SER A 168 -15.85 4.04 -7.80
C SER A 168 -16.44 5.43 -8.03
N SER A 169 -15.82 6.47 -7.47
CA SER A 169 -16.24 7.85 -7.73
C SER A 169 -15.75 8.39 -9.09
N GLY A 170 -14.86 7.65 -9.78
CA GLY A 170 -14.37 8.01 -11.11
C GLY A 170 -13.33 9.12 -11.07
N ASN A 171 -13.32 9.98 -12.11
CA ASN A 171 -12.42 11.12 -12.29
C ASN A 171 -10.92 10.79 -12.39
N ASN A 172 -10.59 9.55 -12.73
CA ASN A 172 -9.21 9.14 -12.96
C ASN A 172 -8.76 9.55 -14.36
N VAL A 173 -7.47 9.80 -14.51
CA VAL A 173 -6.83 10.07 -15.80
C VAL A 173 -5.87 8.93 -16.12
N PHE A 174 -6.06 8.25 -17.25
CA PHE A 174 -5.18 7.17 -17.70
C PHE A 174 -4.46 7.62 -18.97
N ASN A 175 -3.20 8.06 -18.83
CA ASN A 175 -2.34 8.43 -19.95
C ASN A 175 -1.53 7.22 -20.46
N GLY A 176 -1.23 6.25 -19.58
CA GLY A 176 -0.60 4.98 -19.94
C GLY A 176 -1.60 3.93 -20.43
N THR A 177 -1.12 2.91 -21.15
CA THR A 177 -1.94 1.77 -21.53
C THR A 177 -2.53 1.11 -20.29
N THR A 178 -3.86 0.96 -20.28
CA THR A 178 -4.60 0.46 -19.13
C THR A 178 -5.36 -0.80 -19.50
N THR A 179 -5.16 -1.85 -18.71
CA THR A 179 -5.88 -3.11 -18.77
C THR A 179 -6.33 -3.47 -17.36
N ILE A 180 -7.64 -3.58 -17.18
CA ILE A 180 -8.25 -3.99 -15.93
C ILE A 180 -9.06 -5.25 -16.23
N THR A 181 -8.66 -6.36 -15.65
CA THR A 181 -9.33 -7.65 -15.82
C THR A 181 -10.14 -7.95 -14.58
N ASN A 182 -11.42 -8.25 -14.75
CA ASN A 182 -12.25 -8.79 -13.67
C ASN A 182 -12.24 -10.31 -13.72
N LEU A 183 -11.70 -10.93 -12.68
CA LEU A 183 -11.72 -12.38 -12.51
C LEU A 183 -12.79 -12.83 -11.49
N GLY A 184 -13.44 -11.88 -10.80
CA GLY A 184 -14.54 -12.13 -9.90
C GLY A 184 -15.92 -12.11 -10.57
N ALA A 185 -16.95 -12.48 -9.81
CA ALA A 185 -18.31 -12.64 -10.31
C ALA A 185 -19.12 -11.32 -10.44
N ALA A 186 -18.66 -10.19 -9.91
CA ALA A 186 -19.40 -8.93 -9.87
C ALA A 186 -18.85 -7.85 -10.82
N THR A 187 -19.69 -6.97 -11.36
CA THR A 187 -19.33 -5.95 -12.37
C THR A 187 -18.72 -4.66 -11.80
N TYR A 188 -17.97 -3.93 -12.64
CA TYR A 188 -17.48 -2.55 -12.37
C TYR A 188 -18.61 -1.53 -12.59
N TYR A 189 -18.71 -0.52 -11.71
CA TYR A 189 -19.48 0.71 -11.92
C TYR A 189 -18.61 1.93 -11.59
#